data_AF-A0A6V7LWC4-F1
#
_entry.id   AF-A0A6V7LWC4-F1
#
_cell.length_a   1.000
_cell.length_b   1.000
_cell.length_c   1.000
_cell.angle_alpha   90.00
_cell.angle_beta   90.00
_cell.angle_gamma   90.00
#
_symmetry.space_group_name_H-M   'P 1'
#
loop_
_entity.id
_entity.type
_entity.pdbx_description
1 polymer ?
#
loop_
_entity_poly.entity_id
_entity_poly.type
_entity_poly.pdbx_seq_one_letter_code
_entity_poly.pdbx_strand_id
1 'polypeptide(L)'
;IASPWYSRINPFTPNGRIVGGEPTTIEEVPHQVSLQVYGFGFCGGTIIDKEWVLTAAHCAAYPASQVTIRAGTTNKGRGGSLHKLSQ
;
A
#
# COMPACT_ATOMS: atom_id res chain seq x y z
N ILE A 1 -15.28 -25.82 -15.21
CA ILE A 1 -14.47 -24.63 -15.54
C ILE A 1 -13.88 -24.12 -14.21
N ALA A 2 -12.74 -24.66 -13.80
CA ALA A 2 -12.08 -24.22 -12.57
C ALA A 2 -11.26 -22.96 -12.90
N SER A 3 -11.55 -21.84 -12.23
CA SER A 3 -10.81 -20.60 -12.45
C SER A 3 -9.34 -20.77 -12.07
N PRO A 4 -8.39 -20.09 -12.73
CA PRO A 4 -6.94 -20.17 -12.45
C PRO A 4 -6.51 -19.87 -11.00
N TRP A 5 -7.41 -19.34 -10.18
CA TRP A 5 -7.19 -19.00 -8.77
C TRP A 5 -7.22 -20.20 -7.82
N TYR A 6 -7.78 -21.35 -8.22
CA TYR A 6 -7.96 -22.51 -7.32
C TYR A 6 -6.66 -23.26 -7.01
N SER A 7 -5.63 -23.17 -7.85
CA SER A 7 -4.35 -23.88 -7.64
C SER A 7 -3.37 -23.17 -6.69
N ARG A 8 -3.74 -22.01 -6.12
CA ARG A 8 -2.87 -21.20 -5.23
C ARG A 8 -3.45 -20.97 -3.82
N ILE A 9 -4.40 -21.78 -3.39
CA ILE A 9 -4.94 -21.68 -2.03
C ILE A 9 -3.90 -22.18 -1.01
N ASN A 10 -3.30 -21.24 -0.26
CA ASN A 10 -2.46 -21.55 0.89
C ASN A 10 -3.33 -22.30 1.93
N PRO A 11 -2.99 -23.54 2.33
CA PRO A 11 -3.81 -24.36 3.22
C PRO A 11 -4.02 -23.72 4.60
N PHE A 12 -3.21 -22.73 4.98
CA PHE A 12 -3.35 -21.97 6.23
C PHE A 12 -4.29 -20.76 6.13
N THR A 13 -4.66 -20.32 4.91
CA THR A 13 -5.69 -19.30 4.70
C THR A 13 -6.57 -19.65 3.49
N PRO A 14 -7.55 -20.55 3.64
CA PRO A 14 -8.37 -21.07 2.53
C PRO A 14 -9.12 -20.00 1.71
N ASN A 15 -9.31 -18.82 2.32
CA ASN A 15 -9.97 -17.65 1.70
C ASN A 15 -9.06 -16.41 1.64
N GLY A 16 -7.75 -16.55 1.91
CA GLY A 16 -6.70 -15.51 1.83
C GLY A 16 -7.00 -14.15 2.49
N ARG A 17 -6.39 -13.84 3.65
CA ARG A 17 -6.42 -12.48 4.26
C ARG A 17 -5.08 -12.07 4.90
N ILE A 18 -4.03 -12.43 4.16
CA ILE A 18 -2.61 -12.04 4.24
C ILE A 18 -1.80 -12.55 5.46
N VAL A 19 -1.32 -13.79 5.39
CA VAL A 19 0.08 -14.15 5.70
C VAL A 19 0.53 -15.15 4.62
N GLY A 20 1.61 -14.84 3.89
CA GLY A 20 2.12 -15.62 2.75
C GLY A 20 1.32 -15.50 1.45
N GLY A 21 0.64 -14.37 1.23
CA GLY A 21 -0.15 -14.11 0.02
C GLY A 21 0.67 -14.04 -1.27
N GLU A 22 0.06 -13.51 -2.33
CA GLU A 22 0.69 -13.41 -3.65
C GLU A 22 1.14 -11.97 -3.95
N PRO A 23 2.21 -11.76 -4.73
CA PRO A 23 2.57 -10.44 -5.23
C PRO A 23 1.42 -9.85 -6.07
N THR A 24 1.22 -8.53 -5.94
CA THR A 24 0.32 -7.74 -6.79
C THR A 24 1.10 -6.59 -7.42
N THR A 25 0.45 -5.87 -8.33
CA THR A 25 1.03 -4.73 -9.05
C THR A 25 0.26 -3.44 -8.76
N ILE A 26 0.89 -2.28 -8.97
CA ILE A 26 0.19 -1.01 -8.83
C ILE A 26 -0.90 -0.84 -9.90
N GLU A 27 -0.78 -1.52 -11.04
CA GLU A 27 -1.81 -1.55 -12.08
C GLU A 27 -3.09 -2.25 -11.60
N GLU A 28 -2.97 -3.29 -10.75
CA GLU A 28 -4.10 -4.00 -10.15
C GLU A 28 -4.69 -3.26 -8.95
N VAL A 29 -3.86 -2.57 -8.16
CA VAL A 29 -4.26 -1.86 -6.93
C VAL A 29 -3.78 -0.40 -6.96
N PRO A 30 -4.29 0.43 -7.89
CA PRO A 30 -3.72 1.75 -8.19
C PRO A 30 -3.86 2.77 -7.06
N HIS A 31 -4.75 2.50 -6.11
CA HIS A 31 -4.99 3.36 -4.95
C HIS A 31 -4.01 3.10 -3.80
N GLN A 32 -3.21 2.02 -3.84
CA GLN A 32 -2.28 1.70 -2.75
C GLN A 32 -1.13 2.71 -2.68
N VAL A 33 -0.81 3.16 -1.46
CA VAL A 33 0.32 4.04 -1.19
C VAL A 33 1.14 3.59 0.00
N SER A 34 2.42 3.99 0.03
CA SER A 34 3.30 3.80 1.17
C SER A 34 3.51 5.12 1.89
N LEU A 35 3.20 5.16 3.19
CA LEU A 35 3.55 6.26 4.08
C LEU A 35 5.00 6.07 4.53
N GLN A 36 5.84 7.08 4.34
CA GLN A 36 7.29 6.99 4.55
C GLN A 36 7.81 8.07 5.49
N VAL A 37 8.78 7.69 6.32
CA VAL A 37 9.58 8.61 7.16
C VAL A 37 11.05 8.29 6.91
N TYR A 38 11.86 9.33 6.65
CA TYR A 38 13.27 9.19 6.25
C TYR A 38 13.50 8.21 5.08
N GLY A 39 12.54 8.09 4.16
CA GLY A 39 12.60 7.17 3.01
C GLY A 39 12.20 5.72 3.32
N PHE A 40 11.83 5.40 4.57
CA PHE A 40 11.39 4.07 4.98
C PHE A 40 9.87 4.01 5.13
N GLY A 41 9.24 3.06 4.42
CA GLY A 41 7.81 2.83 4.50
C GLY A 41 7.40 2.14 5.80
N PHE A 42 6.51 2.76 6.58
CA PHE A 42 6.08 2.26 7.90
C PHE A 42 4.59 1.87 7.94
N CYS A 43 3.76 2.45 7.07
CA CYS A 43 2.33 2.15 6.93
C CYS A 43 1.88 2.16 5.47
N GLY A 44 0.67 1.63 5.24
CA GLY A 44 -0.05 1.74 3.97
C GLY A 44 -1.18 2.78 4.02
N GLY A 45 -1.77 3.06 2.87
CA GLY A 45 -2.91 3.97 2.73
C GLY A 45 -3.63 3.77 1.40
N THR A 46 -4.76 4.46 1.23
CA THR A 46 -5.60 4.37 0.03
C THR A 46 -5.91 5.76 -0.49
N ILE A 47 -5.59 6.01 -1.76
CA ILE A 47 -6.02 7.22 -2.47
C ILE A 47 -7.55 7.19 -2.58
N ILE A 48 -8.21 8.19 -2.03
CA ILE A 48 -9.66 8.38 -2.11
C ILE A 48 -10.04 9.59 -2.96
N ASP A 49 -9.10 10.51 -3.19
CA ASP A 49 -9.22 11.65 -4.11
C ASP A 49 -7.82 12.12 -4.54
N LYS A 50 -7.73 13.08 -5.46
CA LYS A 50 -6.50 13.68 -5.99
C LYS A 50 -5.56 14.21 -4.90
N GLU A 51 -6.12 14.70 -3.79
CA GLU A 51 -5.36 15.31 -2.69
C GLU A 51 -5.56 14.57 -1.36
N TRP A 52 -6.29 13.44 -1.36
CA TRP A 52 -6.69 12.76 -0.13
C TRP A 52 -6.28 11.29 -0.11
N VAL A 53 -5.55 10.92 0.95
CA VAL A 53 -5.21 9.54 1.29
C VAL A 53 -5.86 9.17 2.62
N LEU A 54 -6.61 8.07 2.62
CA LEU A 54 -7.14 7.45 3.84
C LEU A 54 -6.12 6.46 4.41
N THR A 55 -5.91 6.50 5.73
CA THR A 55 -5.07 5.53 6.45
C THR A 55 -5.66 5.24 7.84
N ALA A 56 -5.07 4.31 8.57
CA ALA A 56 -5.46 4.02 9.94
C ALA A 56 -4.98 5.14 10.89
N ALA A 57 -5.78 5.47 11.91
CA ALA A 57 -5.42 6.53 12.87
C ALA A 57 -4.08 6.27 13.57
N HIS A 58 -3.74 5.01 13.89
CA HIS A 58 -2.45 4.68 14.51
C HIS A 58 -1.25 4.89 13.58
N CYS A 59 -1.46 5.02 12.26
CA CYS A 59 -0.40 5.37 11.32
C CYS A 59 -0.09 6.88 11.32
N ALA A 60 -0.95 7.72 11.90
CA ALA A 60 -0.67 9.14 12.11
C ALA A 60 0.25 9.35 13.33
N ALA A 61 1.35 8.59 13.39
CA ALA A 61 2.29 8.58 14.51
C ALA A 61 3.41 9.62 14.39
N TYR A 62 3.57 10.24 13.23
CA TYR A 62 4.62 11.21 12.94
C TYR A 62 4.02 12.57 12.51
N PRO A 63 4.72 13.69 12.78
CA PRO A 63 4.33 14.99 12.24
C PRO A 63 4.23 14.97 10.72
N ALA A 64 3.23 15.66 10.16
CA ALA A 64 2.99 15.71 8.71
C ALA A 64 4.23 16.14 7.92
N SER A 65 5.02 17.07 8.47
CA SER A 65 6.26 17.57 7.87
C SER A 65 7.36 16.51 7.70
N GLN A 66 7.29 15.39 8.42
CA GLN A 66 8.24 14.28 8.34
C GLN A 66 7.74 13.14 7.44
N VAL A 67 6.46 13.14 7.10
CA VAL A 67 5.83 12.06 6.33
C VAL A 67 5.80 12.42 4.85
N THR A 68 6.17 11.45 4.02
CA THR A 68 5.97 11.51 2.57
C THR A 68 5.12 10.33 2.11
N ILE A 69 4.29 10.55 1.10
CA ILE A 69 3.48 9.52 0.46
C ILE A 69 4.16 9.08 -0.83
N ARG A 70 4.46 7.79 -0.96
CA ARG A 70 4.87 7.19 -2.23
C ARG A 70 3.68 6.55 -2.92
N ALA A 71 3.39 6.99 -4.14
CA ALA A 71 2.27 6.49 -4.96
C ALA A 71 2.75 6.10 -6.38
N GLY A 72 1.99 5.24 -7.06
CA GLY A 72 2.24 4.90 -8.47
C GLY A 72 3.43 3.96 -8.69
N THR A 73 3.69 3.02 -7.78
CA THR A 73 4.75 2.02 -7.93
C THR A 73 4.43 0.73 -7.19
N THR A 74 4.78 -0.41 -7.80
CA THR A 74 4.72 -1.74 -7.15
C THR A 74 5.78 -1.90 -6.06
N ASN A 75 6.82 -1.05 -6.04
CA ASN A 75 7.93 -1.15 -5.10
C ASN A 75 7.87 -0.06 -4.01
N LYS A 76 7.70 -0.46 -2.75
CA LYS A 76 7.66 0.51 -1.63
C LYS A 76 8.92 1.36 -1.46
N GLY A 77 10.10 0.89 -1.91
CA GLY A 77 11.37 1.60 -1.74
C GLY A 77 11.84 2.45 -2.93
N ARG A 78 11.19 2.34 -4.10
CA ARG A 78 11.69 2.99 -5.33
C ARG A 78 10.58 3.20 -6.37
N GLY A 79 10.83 4.11 -7.32
CA GLY A 79 9.88 4.42 -8.40
C GLY A 79 8.64 5.18 -7.93
N GLY A 80 7.72 5.47 -8.85
CA GLY A 80 6.54 6.27 -8.54
C GLY A 80 6.87 7.72 -8.19
N SER A 81 5.95 8.40 -7.52
CA SER A 81 6.06 9.79 -7.10
C SER A 81 6.08 9.92 -5.59
N LEU A 82 6.76 10.95 -5.09
CA LEU A 82 6.80 11.30 -3.66
C LEU A 82 6.07 12.61 -3.43
N HIS A 83 5.10 12.59 -2.52
CA HIS A 83 4.29 13.75 -2.15
C HIS A 83 4.52 14.08 -0.68
N LYS A 84 4.88 15.32 -0.39
CA LYS A 84 4.95 15.81 0.99
C LYS A 84 3.54 16.15 1.44
N LEU A 85 3.25 15.90 2.72
CA LEU A 85 1.98 16.35 3.29
C LEU A 85 2.05 17.85 3.53
N SER A 86 1.13 18.60 2.93
CA SER A 86 0.80 19.96 3.36
C SER A 86 -0.25 19.89 4.47
N GLN A 87 -0.12 20.75 5.46
CA GLN A 87 -1.20 21.02 6.41
C GLN A 87 -2.22 21.97 5.79
#